data_AF-A0A0X3PZJ4-F1
#
_entry.id   AF-A0A0X3PZJ4-F1
#
_cell.length_a   1.000
_cell.length_b   1.000
_cell.length_c   1.000
_cell.angle_alpha   90.00
_cell.angle_beta   90.00
_cell.angle_gamma   90.00
#
_symmetry.space_group_name_H-M   'P 1'
#
loop_
_entity.id
_entity.type
_entity.pdbx_description
1 polymer ?
#
loop_
_entity_poly.entity_id
_entity_poly.type
_entity_poly.pdbx_seq_one_letter_code
_entity_poly.pdbx_strand_id
1 'polypeptide(L)'
;MFGGFVHWKTPKPTDNSTVVQLHPHTHWPELRVLICVINVDKKTVGSTVAMRTTMQSSCLFREARKTAVAERLPLFIKALQRCDFSALAELTMRESNALHAACLDSWPPAIFLNETSFAVMQFVHIVNQHCGRTVLAYTFDAGPNAFLLVLKDDVAWVLALLTARFGDKKLGNRTELNISPRQPDGDDLRVAKLRRVEQHLSTESTTTTTVGHTLEIRGLQYPTVQLSSKEDEVLLERLPLQPGSIRYIISTQVGPGPHS
;
A
#
# COMPACT_ATOMS: atom_id res chain seq x y z
N MET A 1 8.82 -15.36 -15.70
CA MET A 1 7.92 -14.37 -15.05
C MET A 1 8.59 -13.00 -15.22
N PHE A 2 7.83 -11.96 -15.58
CA PHE A 2 8.42 -10.66 -15.96
C PHE A 2 8.60 -9.72 -14.76
N GLY A 3 9.56 -8.80 -14.86
CA GLY A 3 9.66 -7.63 -13.97
C GLY A 3 9.02 -6.40 -14.56
N GLY A 4 9.06 -5.27 -13.84
CA GLY A 4 8.44 -4.04 -14.30
C GLY A 4 6.92 -4.05 -14.19
N PHE A 5 6.26 -3.43 -15.16
CA PHE A 5 4.81 -3.35 -15.22
C PHE A 5 4.25 -4.48 -16.07
N VAL A 6 3.35 -5.26 -15.49
CA VAL A 6 2.84 -6.50 -16.10
C VAL A 6 1.32 -6.47 -16.17
N HIS A 7 0.77 -7.09 -17.22
CA HIS A 7 -0.66 -7.25 -17.41
C HIS A 7 -0.98 -8.74 -17.54
N TRP A 8 -1.79 -9.24 -16.61
CA TRP A 8 -2.39 -10.56 -16.71
C TRP A 8 -3.70 -10.46 -17.51
N LYS A 9 -3.68 -10.99 -18.74
CA LYS A 9 -4.82 -10.94 -19.63
C LYS A 9 -5.84 -12.01 -19.25
N THR A 10 -7.11 -11.61 -19.20
CA THR A 10 -8.22 -12.58 -19.14
C THR A 10 -8.16 -13.48 -20.37
N PRO A 11 -8.12 -14.81 -20.21
CA PRO A 11 -8.12 -15.73 -21.34
C PRO A 11 -9.39 -15.58 -22.17
N LYS A 12 -9.25 -15.67 -23.49
CA LYS A 12 -10.40 -15.94 -24.36
C LYS A 12 -10.85 -17.39 -24.13
N PRO A 13 -12.11 -17.76 -24.46
CA PRO A 13 -12.63 -19.10 -24.17
C PRO A 13 -11.79 -20.27 -24.70
N THR A 14 -10.95 -20.02 -25.71
CA THR A 14 -10.09 -21.01 -26.38
C THR A 14 -8.61 -20.92 -25.98
N ASP A 15 -8.21 -19.94 -25.17
CA ASP A 15 -6.80 -19.62 -24.91
C ASP A 15 -6.42 -19.83 -23.44
N ASN A 16 -5.15 -20.18 -23.21
CA ASN A 16 -4.57 -20.15 -21.88
C ASN A 16 -4.38 -18.71 -21.37
N SER A 17 -4.42 -18.51 -20.05
CA SER A 17 -4.17 -17.19 -19.47
C SER A 17 -2.74 -16.74 -19.76
N THR A 18 -2.56 -15.52 -20.22
CA THR A 18 -1.25 -14.99 -20.61
C THR A 18 -0.87 -13.78 -19.76
N VAL A 19 0.39 -13.74 -19.33
CA VAL A 19 0.99 -12.57 -18.68
C VAL A 19 1.88 -11.90 -19.71
N VAL A 20 1.67 -10.61 -19.95
CA VAL A 20 2.51 -9.80 -20.83
C VAL A 20 3.21 -8.72 -20.03
N GLN A 21 4.46 -8.45 -20.36
CA GLN A 21 5.16 -7.25 -19.88
C GLN A 21 4.65 -6.04 -20.67
N LEU A 22 4.19 -5.01 -19.95
CA LEU A 22 3.85 -3.72 -20.55
C LEU A 22 5.10 -2.86 -20.70
N HIS A 23 5.88 -2.76 -19.62
CA HIS A 23 7.09 -1.96 -19.55
C HIS A 23 8.13 -2.61 -18.62
N PRO A 24 9.44 -2.48 -18.90
CA PRO A 24 10.49 -2.95 -18.01
C PRO A 24 10.52 -2.14 -16.70
N HIS A 25 11.24 -2.66 -15.69
CA HIS A 25 11.39 -1.99 -14.40
C HIS A 25 12.13 -0.65 -14.47
N THR A 26 12.94 -0.44 -15.52
CA THR A 26 13.66 0.81 -15.81
C THR A 26 12.78 1.89 -16.46
N HIS A 27 11.54 1.58 -16.81
CA HIS A 27 10.65 2.54 -17.50
C HIS A 27 10.25 3.73 -16.63
N TRP A 28 10.10 3.50 -15.32
CA TRP A 28 9.69 4.54 -14.38
C TRP A 28 10.51 4.47 -13.07
N PRO A 29 11.79 4.84 -13.12
CA PRO A 29 12.73 4.64 -12.03
C PRO A 29 12.48 5.56 -10.82
N GLU A 30 11.60 6.56 -10.93
CA GLU A 30 11.17 7.44 -9.84
C GLU A 30 10.01 6.87 -9.03
N LEU A 31 9.22 5.93 -9.57
CA LEU A 31 8.08 5.37 -8.86
C LEU A 31 8.55 4.53 -7.67
N ARG A 32 7.99 4.80 -6.50
CA ARG A 32 8.25 4.10 -5.25
C ARG A 32 6.97 3.53 -4.68
N VAL A 33 7.14 2.47 -3.89
CA VAL A 33 6.07 1.83 -3.15
C VAL A 33 6.47 1.80 -1.68
N LEU A 34 5.65 2.41 -0.82
CA LEU A 34 5.77 2.30 0.63
C LEU A 34 4.69 1.34 1.12
N ILE A 35 5.11 0.23 1.74
CA ILE A 35 4.19 -0.75 2.30
C ILE A 35 4.07 -0.47 3.80
N CYS A 36 2.95 0.10 4.21
CA CYS A 36 2.62 0.32 5.60
C CYS A 36 2.09 -0.97 6.20
N VAL A 37 2.91 -1.64 7.02
CA VAL A 37 2.48 -2.85 7.72
C VAL A 37 1.72 -2.44 8.98
N ILE A 38 0.40 -2.57 8.91
CA ILE A 38 -0.50 -2.16 9.99
C ILE A 38 -0.44 -3.20 11.10
N ASN A 39 -0.50 -2.73 12.35
CA ASN A 39 -0.59 -3.60 13.51
C ASN A 39 -2.00 -4.22 13.59
N VAL A 40 -2.08 -5.55 13.58
CA VAL A 40 -3.36 -6.26 13.50
C VAL A 40 -3.31 -7.49 14.40
N ASP A 41 -4.33 -7.65 15.25
CA ASP A 41 -4.40 -8.75 16.21
C ASP A 41 -4.82 -10.10 15.58
N LYS A 42 -5.54 -10.11 14.44
CA LYS A 42 -5.82 -11.33 13.64
C LYS A 42 -6.53 -11.04 12.30
N LYS A 43 -6.43 -11.99 11.36
CA LYS A 43 -7.16 -11.98 10.08
C LYS A 43 -8.62 -12.41 10.28
N THR A 44 -9.57 -11.65 9.75
CA THR A 44 -11.00 -11.96 9.80
C THR A 44 -11.43 -13.00 8.75
N VAL A 45 -10.93 -12.95 7.50
CA VAL A 45 -11.33 -13.87 6.41
C VAL A 45 -10.19 -14.15 5.40
N GLY A 46 -10.04 -15.40 4.95
CA GLY A 46 -9.12 -15.85 3.87
C GLY A 46 -9.46 -15.27 2.49
N SER A 47 -8.47 -14.93 1.65
CA SER A 47 -8.71 -14.29 0.33
C SER A 47 -9.48 -15.20 -0.63
N THR A 48 -9.15 -16.49 -0.68
CA THR A 48 -9.84 -17.48 -1.53
C THR A 48 -11.32 -17.60 -1.16
N VAL A 49 -11.61 -17.63 0.14
CA VAL A 49 -12.98 -17.69 0.65
C VAL A 49 -13.72 -16.39 0.30
N ALA A 50 -13.12 -15.23 0.61
CA ALA A 50 -13.71 -13.93 0.33
C ALA A 50 -13.99 -13.72 -1.17
N MET A 51 -13.08 -14.12 -2.06
CA MET A 51 -13.28 -14.02 -3.51
C MET A 51 -14.46 -14.86 -3.96
N ARG A 52 -14.56 -16.12 -3.52
CA ARG A 52 -15.69 -17.00 -3.86
C ARG A 52 -17.01 -16.42 -3.35
N THR A 53 -17.05 -15.98 -2.09
CA THR A 53 -18.24 -15.35 -1.50
C THR A 53 -18.66 -14.12 -2.28
N THR A 54 -17.71 -13.24 -2.62
CA THR A 54 -17.96 -12.02 -3.41
C THR A 54 -18.55 -12.37 -4.78
N MET A 55 -17.96 -13.33 -5.49
CA MET A 55 -18.47 -13.76 -6.80
C MET A 55 -19.89 -14.32 -6.75
N GLN A 56 -20.23 -15.04 -5.67
CA GLN A 56 -21.52 -15.70 -5.53
C GLN A 56 -22.65 -14.77 -5.06
N SER A 57 -22.32 -13.76 -4.25
CA SER A 57 -23.33 -13.00 -3.49
C SER A 57 -23.35 -11.50 -3.78
N SER A 58 -22.26 -10.88 -4.25
CA SER A 58 -22.25 -9.43 -4.50
C SER A 58 -22.93 -9.09 -5.83
N CYS A 59 -23.93 -8.20 -5.78
CA CYS A 59 -24.53 -7.61 -6.98
C CYS A 59 -23.58 -6.62 -7.63
N LEU A 60 -22.88 -5.80 -6.83
CA LEU A 60 -21.89 -4.83 -7.35
C LEU A 60 -20.78 -5.52 -8.14
N PHE A 61 -20.30 -6.67 -7.68
CA PHE A 61 -19.30 -7.45 -8.41
C PHE A 61 -19.86 -7.98 -9.74
N ARG A 62 -21.03 -8.62 -9.70
CA ARG A 62 -21.62 -9.26 -10.88
C ARG A 62 -22.00 -8.26 -11.97
N GLU A 63 -22.53 -7.11 -11.59
CA GLU A 63 -23.12 -6.15 -12.53
C GLU A 63 -22.12 -5.07 -12.97
N ALA A 64 -21.29 -4.56 -12.06
CA ALA A 64 -20.49 -3.36 -12.33
C ALA A 64 -18.99 -3.65 -12.54
N ARG A 65 -18.42 -4.68 -11.88
CA ARG A 65 -16.96 -4.84 -11.85
C ARG A 65 -16.36 -5.11 -13.23
N LYS A 66 -17.01 -5.97 -14.03
CA LYS A 66 -16.53 -6.32 -15.37
C LYS A 66 -16.44 -5.09 -16.27
N THR A 67 -17.47 -4.26 -16.27
CA THR A 67 -17.55 -3.02 -17.06
C THR A 67 -16.49 -2.02 -16.58
N ALA A 68 -16.42 -1.77 -15.27
CA ALA A 68 -15.45 -0.83 -14.71
C ALA A 68 -14.00 -1.20 -15.03
N VAL A 69 -13.63 -2.49 -14.95
CA VAL A 69 -12.28 -2.96 -15.28
C VAL A 69 -11.99 -2.79 -16.77
N ALA A 70 -12.95 -3.10 -17.65
CA ALA A 70 -12.79 -2.94 -19.10
C ALA A 70 -12.57 -1.47 -19.49
N GLU A 71 -13.24 -0.52 -18.82
CA GLU A 71 -13.09 0.92 -19.05
C GLU A 71 -11.76 1.47 -18.49
N ARG A 72 -11.32 1.00 -17.33
CA ARG A 72 -10.14 1.53 -16.63
C ARG A 72 -8.83 0.96 -17.16
N LEU A 73 -8.81 -0.28 -17.66
CA LEU A 73 -7.59 -0.93 -18.12
C LEU A 73 -6.84 -0.13 -19.21
N PRO A 74 -7.50 0.38 -20.28
CA PRO A 74 -6.82 1.24 -21.25
C PRO A 74 -6.24 2.53 -20.64
N LEU A 75 -6.92 3.08 -19.62
CA LEU A 75 -6.46 4.28 -18.91
C LEU A 75 -5.22 3.99 -18.07
N PHE A 76 -5.15 2.84 -17.39
CA PHE A 76 -3.95 2.39 -16.69
C PHE A 76 -2.77 2.22 -17.64
N ILE A 77 -2.98 1.54 -18.78
CA ILE A 77 -1.94 1.36 -19.78
C ILE A 77 -1.42 2.72 -20.26
N LYS A 78 -2.31 3.66 -20.56
CA LYS A 78 -1.94 5.02 -20.98
C LYS A 78 -1.21 5.80 -19.90
N ALA A 79 -1.62 5.70 -18.64
CA ALA A 79 -0.97 6.36 -17.51
C ALA A 79 0.46 5.84 -17.31
N LEU A 80 0.65 4.52 -17.36
CA LEU A 80 1.96 3.88 -17.28
C LEU A 80 2.85 4.25 -18.47
N GLN A 81 2.31 4.26 -19.69
CA GLN A 81 3.05 4.65 -20.89
C GLN A 81 3.60 6.08 -20.81
N ARG A 82 2.85 6.99 -20.19
CA ARG A 82 3.19 8.41 -20.08
C ARG A 82 3.91 8.78 -18.80
N CYS A 83 4.14 7.83 -17.90
CA CYS A 83 4.58 8.09 -16.53
C CYS A 83 3.72 9.18 -15.84
N ASP A 84 2.41 9.14 -16.09
CA ASP A 84 1.44 10.10 -15.54
C ASP A 84 1.01 9.65 -14.15
N PHE A 85 1.70 10.18 -13.13
CA PHE A 85 1.46 9.80 -11.74
C PHE A 85 0.06 10.16 -11.27
N SER A 86 -0.49 11.30 -11.67
CA SER A 86 -1.82 11.73 -11.22
C SER A 86 -2.90 10.79 -11.75
N ALA A 87 -2.84 10.45 -13.04
CA ALA A 87 -3.77 9.50 -13.65
C ALA A 87 -3.61 8.10 -13.03
N LEU A 88 -2.38 7.61 -12.84
CA LEU A 88 -2.11 6.32 -12.21
C LEU A 88 -2.68 6.28 -10.79
N ALA A 89 -2.45 7.34 -10.01
CA ALA A 89 -2.87 7.45 -8.62
C ALA A 89 -4.38 7.43 -8.46
N GLU A 90 -5.12 8.23 -9.23
CA GLU A 90 -6.59 8.25 -9.18
C GLU A 90 -7.17 6.89 -9.55
N LEU A 91 -6.71 6.30 -10.66
CA LEU A 91 -7.17 4.98 -11.12
C LEU A 91 -6.90 3.91 -10.06
N THR A 92 -5.71 3.92 -9.45
CA THR A 92 -5.29 2.98 -8.42
C THR A 92 -6.19 3.06 -7.19
N MET A 93 -6.42 4.26 -6.65
CA MET A 93 -7.29 4.46 -5.48
C MET A 93 -8.73 4.04 -5.78
N ARG A 94 -9.25 4.37 -6.97
CA ARG A 94 -10.63 4.01 -7.37
C ARG A 94 -10.80 2.50 -7.59
N GLU A 95 -9.83 1.81 -8.16
CA GLU A 95 -9.86 0.35 -8.28
C GLU A 95 -9.78 -0.34 -6.92
N SER A 96 -8.91 0.13 -6.03
CA SER A 96 -8.82 -0.37 -4.66
C SER A 96 -10.18 -0.23 -3.95
N ASN A 97 -10.78 0.96 -3.99
CA ASN A 97 -12.07 1.23 -3.36
C ASN A 97 -13.20 0.37 -3.96
N ALA A 98 -13.24 0.23 -5.28
CA ALA A 98 -14.25 -0.59 -5.95
C ALA A 98 -14.12 -2.08 -5.59
N LEU A 99 -12.89 -2.58 -5.41
CA LEU A 99 -12.66 -3.94 -4.93
C LEU A 99 -13.21 -4.14 -3.52
N HIS A 100 -12.86 -3.26 -2.58
CA HIS A 100 -13.32 -3.38 -1.18
C HIS A 100 -14.83 -3.13 -1.04
N ALA A 101 -15.43 -2.29 -1.88
CA ALA A 101 -16.88 -2.12 -1.92
C ALA A 101 -17.60 -3.41 -2.37
N ALA A 102 -17.08 -4.10 -3.39
CA ALA A 102 -17.62 -5.40 -3.80
C ALA A 102 -17.48 -6.46 -2.70
N CYS A 103 -16.37 -6.46 -1.95
CA CYS A 103 -16.19 -7.34 -0.80
C CYS A 103 -17.14 -7.01 0.37
N LEU A 104 -17.45 -5.72 0.58
CA LEU A 104 -18.42 -5.30 1.59
C LEU A 104 -19.87 -5.66 1.21
N ASP A 105 -20.18 -5.66 -0.09
CA ASP A 105 -21.48 -6.06 -0.65
C ASP A 105 -21.71 -7.59 -0.66
N SER A 106 -20.69 -8.40 -0.35
CA SER A 106 -20.86 -9.85 -0.26
C SER A 106 -21.65 -10.28 0.99
N TRP A 107 -22.17 -11.51 1.00
CA TRP A 107 -22.88 -12.06 2.16
C TRP A 107 -22.39 -13.46 2.57
N PRO A 108 -21.87 -13.64 3.81
CA PRO A 108 -21.49 -12.59 4.77
C PRO A 108 -20.44 -11.61 4.20
N PRO A 109 -20.35 -10.38 4.69
CA PRO A 109 -19.43 -9.37 4.17
C PRO A 109 -17.98 -9.74 4.43
N ALA A 110 -17.12 -9.57 3.42
CA ALA A 110 -15.68 -9.73 3.56
C ALA A 110 -15.04 -8.38 3.88
N ILE A 111 -14.70 -8.15 5.15
CA ILE A 111 -14.11 -6.89 5.61
C ILE A 111 -12.59 -7.06 5.79
N PHE A 112 -11.81 -6.37 4.96
CA PHE A 112 -10.35 -6.35 5.02
C PHE A 112 -9.77 -5.09 5.63
N LEU A 113 -10.43 -3.95 5.42
CA LEU A 113 -9.98 -2.65 5.89
C LEU A 113 -10.41 -2.45 7.34
N ASN A 114 -9.51 -1.89 8.14
CA ASN A 114 -9.76 -1.52 9.53
C ASN A 114 -9.65 0.01 9.72
N GLU A 115 -9.80 0.46 10.96
CA GLU A 115 -9.71 1.89 11.31
C GLU A 115 -8.43 2.56 10.78
N THR A 116 -7.27 1.90 10.95
CA THR A 116 -6.00 2.42 10.44
C THR A 116 -5.93 2.46 8.92
N SER A 117 -6.56 1.50 8.23
CA SER A 117 -6.65 1.52 6.77
C SER A 117 -7.40 2.78 6.30
N PHE A 118 -8.55 3.08 6.93
CA PHE A 118 -9.32 4.29 6.63
C PHE A 118 -8.58 5.57 7.03
N ALA A 119 -7.84 5.57 8.14
CA ALA A 119 -6.99 6.69 8.52
C ALA A 119 -5.90 6.95 7.48
N VAL A 120 -5.27 5.91 6.92
CA VAL A 120 -4.31 6.07 5.82
C VAL A 120 -4.97 6.62 4.55
N MET A 121 -6.20 6.20 4.22
CA MET A 121 -6.95 6.79 3.10
C MET A 121 -7.21 8.29 3.31
N GLN A 122 -7.62 8.68 4.51
CA GLN A 122 -7.84 10.09 4.87
C GLN A 122 -6.53 10.88 4.81
N PHE A 123 -5.44 10.33 5.35
CA PHE A 123 -4.11 10.91 5.28
C PHE A 123 -3.71 11.25 3.84
N VAL A 124 -3.84 10.29 2.92
CA VAL A 124 -3.48 10.49 1.50
C VAL A 124 -4.30 11.61 0.86
N HIS A 125 -5.61 11.64 1.10
CA HIS A 125 -6.47 12.69 0.54
C HIS A 125 -6.15 14.08 1.10
N ILE A 126 -5.88 14.21 2.40
CA ILE A 126 -5.50 15.49 3.03
C ILE A 126 -4.15 15.97 2.50
N VAL A 127 -3.16 15.09 2.38
CA VAL A 127 -1.84 15.44 1.82
C VAL A 127 -1.97 15.92 0.38
N ASN A 128 -2.66 15.18 -0.48
CA ASN A 128 -2.87 15.57 -1.88
C ASN A 128 -3.60 16.92 -1.99
N GLN A 129 -4.63 17.13 -1.17
CA GLN A 129 -5.36 18.39 -1.13
C GLN A 129 -4.47 19.55 -0.68
N HIS A 130 -3.66 19.35 0.36
CA HIS A 130 -2.75 20.37 0.88
C HIS A 130 -1.69 20.77 -0.15
N CYS A 131 -1.11 19.80 -0.87
CA CYS A 131 -0.10 20.08 -1.90
C CYS A 131 -0.69 20.66 -3.20
N GLY A 132 -2.01 20.66 -3.38
CA GLY A 132 -2.66 21.08 -4.63
C GLY A 132 -2.35 20.18 -5.84
N ARG A 133 -1.72 19.01 -5.62
CA ARG A 133 -1.38 18.01 -6.64
C ARG A 133 -1.45 16.60 -6.05
N THR A 134 -1.54 15.59 -6.90
CA THR A 134 -1.44 14.20 -6.47
C THR A 134 0.00 13.83 -6.12
N VAL A 135 0.29 13.65 -4.83
CA VAL A 135 1.59 13.24 -4.26
C VAL A 135 1.56 11.75 -3.87
N LEU A 136 0.40 11.28 -3.42
CA LEU A 136 0.20 9.94 -2.91
C LEU A 136 -0.99 9.24 -3.55
N ALA A 137 -0.86 7.93 -3.72
CA ALA A 137 -1.98 7.03 -3.99
C ALA A 137 -1.94 5.89 -2.99
N TYR A 138 -3.10 5.38 -2.57
CA TYR A 138 -3.18 4.13 -1.81
C TYR A 138 -3.79 3.01 -2.65
N THR A 139 -3.40 1.79 -2.33
CA THR A 139 -4.14 0.58 -2.69
C THR A 139 -4.03 -0.46 -1.58
N PHE A 140 -5.04 -1.30 -1.47
CA PHE A 140 -5.14 -2.35 -0.46
C PHE A 140 -5.49 -3.67 -1.11
N ASP A 141 -4.78 -4.74 -0.73
CA ASP A 141 -5.09 -6.11 -1.13
C ASP A 141 -6.12 -6.74 -0.16
N ALA A 142 -6.15 -8.07 -0.05
CA ALA A 142 -6.93 -8.80 0.94
C ALA A 142 -6.32 -8.69 2.35
N GLY A 143 -6.31 -7.48 2.92
CA GLY A 143 -5.86 -7.16 4.28
C GLY A 143 -5.72 -5.65 4.51
N PRO A 144 -5.41 -5.24 5.75
CA PRO A 144 -5.38 -3.82 6.11
C PRO A 144 -4.11 -3.10 5.67
N ASN A 145 -3.02 -3.82 5.35
CA ASN A 145 -1.76 -3.19 4.94
C ASN A 145 -1.96 -2.27 3.73
N ALA A 146 -1.53 -1.02 3.86
CA ALA A 146 -1.60 -0.04 2.79
C ALA A 146 -0.35 -0.11 1.92
N PHE A 147 -0.54 -0.08 0.61
CA PHE A 147 0.52 0.14 -0.36
C PHE A 147 0.37 1.55 -0.90
N LEU A 148 1.33 2.41 -0.58
CA LEU A 148 1.35 3.80 -1.02
C LEU A 148 2.25 3.94 -2.25
N LEU A 149 1.71 4.45 -3.34
CA LEU A 149 2.49 4.90 -4.49
C LEU A 149 2.88 6.35 -4.27
N VAL A 150 4.14 6.66 -4.57
CA VAL A 150 4.74 7.98 -4.39
C VAL A 150 5.93 8.11 -5.35
N LEU A 151 6.27 9.33 -5.77
CA LEU A 151 7.48 9.59 -6.54
C LEU A 151 8.66 9.80 -5.60
N LYS A 152 9.86 9.39 -6.03
CA LYS A 152 11.12 9.41 -5.27
C LYS A 152 11.34 10.70 -4.48
N ASP A 153 11.08 11.85 -5.11
CA ASP A 153 11.37 13.17 -4.53
C ASP A 153 10.47 13.51 -3.33
N ASP A 154 9.26 12.94 -3.29
CA ASP A 154 8.29 13.17 -2.22
C ASP A 154 8.44 12.18 -1.05
N VAL A 155 9.20 11.09 -1.22
CA VAL A 155 9.25 9.98 -0.24
C VAL A 155 9.73 10.43 1.13
N ALA A 156 10.81 11.20 1.21
CA ALA A 156 11.43 11.57 2.47
C ALA A 156 10.47 12.39 3.36
N TRP A 157 9.76 13.35 2.75
CA TRP A 157 8.75 14.16 3.42
C TRP A 157 7.53 13.33 3.82
N VAL A 158 7.04 12.44 2.94
CA VAL A 158 5.94 11.53 3.24
C VAL A 158 6.27 10.60 4.41
N LEU A 159 7.49 10.05 4.46
CA LEU A 159 7.94 9.20 5.57
C LEU A 159 8.00 9.97 6.90
N ALA A 160 8.41 11.23 6.88
CA ALA A 160 8.39 12.08 8.06
C ALA A 160 6.96 12.32 8.57
N LEU A 161 6.00 12.58 7.67
CA LEU A 161 4.58 12.73 8.02
C LEU A 161 4.00 11.42 8.56
N LEU A 162 4.25 10.28 7.91
CA LEU A 162 3.78 8.97 8.36
C LEU A 162 4.35 8.64 9.76
N THR A 163 5.64 8.92 9.98
CA THR A 163 6.30 8.75 11.28
C THR A 163 5.61 9.60 12.35
N ALA A 164 5.37 10.89 12.08
CA ALA A 164 4.74 11.80 13.04
C ALA A 164 3.29 11.42 13.41
N ARG A 165 2.56 10.77 12.50
CA ARG A 165 1.12 10.48 12.68
C ARG A 165 0.80 9.05 13.09
N PHE A 166 1.62 8.09 12.66
CA PHE A 166 1.38 6.67 12.86
C PHE A 166 2.50 5.94 13.61
N GLY A 167 3.67 6.57 13.76
CA GLY A 167 4.79 6.01 14.52
C GLY A 167 4.51 5.94 16.02
N ASP A 168 5.24 5.09 16.72
CA ASP A 168 5.18 4.98 18.18
C ASP A 168 5.64 6.28 18.83
N LYS A 169 4.96 6.73 19.88
CA LYS A 169 5.46 7.82 20.72
C LYS A 169 6.74 7.35 21.40
N LYS A 170 7.82 8.13 21.31
CA LYS A 170 8.99 7.89 22.16
C LYS A 170 8.55 7.99 23.62
N LEU A 171 8.49 6.85 24.30
CA LEU A 171 8.38 6.81 25.74
C LEU A 171 9.71 7.35 26.29
N GLY A 172 9.68 8.51 26.94
CA GLY A 172 10.83 8.97 27.73
C GLY A 172 11.19 7.88 28.75
N ASN A 173 12.44 7.41 28.71
CA ASN A 173 13.07 6.43 29.59
C ASN A 173 12.10 5.65 30.51
N ARG A 174 11.49 4.60 29.99
CA ARG A 174 10.92 3.53 30.83
C ARG A 174 11.43 2.18 30.37
N THR A 175 12.00 1.49 31.35
CA THR A 175 12.66 0.20 31.35
C THR A 175 11.90 -0.82 30.50
N GLU A 176 12.67 -1.52 29.66
CA GLU A 176 12.22 -2.59 28.77
C GLU A 176 11.37 -3.62 29.53
N LEU A 177 10.07 -3.66 29.23
CA LEU A 177 9.26 -4.85 29.50
C LEU A 177 9.52 -5.82 28.36
N ASN A 178 10.30 -6.83 28.69
CA ASN A 178 10.72 -7.92 27.82
C ASN A 178 9.49 -8.76 27.41
N ILE A 179 8.91 -8.46 26.25
CA ILE A 179 7.87 -9.30 25.66
C ILE A 179 8.56 -10.25 24.67
N SER A 180 8.71 -11.51 25.08
CA SER A 180 9.27 -12.57 24.25
C SER A 180 8.52 -12.70 22.92
N PRO A 181 9.22 -12.85 21.78
CA PRO A 181 8.57 -13.06 20.50
C PRO A 181 7.87 -14.43 20.48
N ARG A 182 6.54 -14.44 20.31
CA ARG A 182 5.80 -15.67 20.02
C ARG A 182 6.18 -16.17 18.62
N GLN A 183 6.44 -17.46 18.53
CA GLN A 183 6.75 -18.14 17.27
C GLN A 183 5.62 -17.96 16.25
N PRO A 184 5.94 -17.73 14.97
CA PRO A 184 4.94 -17.66 13.91
C PRO A 184 4.48 -19.07 13.52
N ASP A 185 3.21 -19.39 13.77
CA ASP A 185 2.56 -20.56 13.20
C ASP A 185 2.20 -20.31 11.72
N GLY A 186 2.49 -21.33 10.92
CA GLY A 186 2.36 -21.32 9.46
C GLY A 186 0.92 -21.32 9.00
N ASP A 187 0.51 -20.29 8.26
CA ASP A 187 0.18 -20.32 6.83
C ASP A 187 -0.41 -18.97 6.43
N ASP A 188 -0.06 -18.46 5.22
CA ASP A 188 -0.91 -17.78 4.23
C ASP A 188 -0.08 -16.86 3.30
N LEU A 189 -0.53 -16.64 2.07
CA LEU A 189 0.12 -15.86 1.00
C LEU A 189 0.60 -14.45 1.40
N ARG A 190 0.15 -13.87 2.52
CA ARG A 190 0.62 -12.58 3.06
C ARG A 190 2.04 -12.66 3.56
N VAL A 191 2.33 -13.71 4.31
CA VAL A 191 3.67 -14.06 4.75
C VAL A 191 4.50 -14.34 3.50
N ALA A 192 3.96 -15.00 2.47
CA ALA A 192 4.70 -15.16 1.23
C ALA A 192 4.95 -13.83 0.47
N LYS A 193 3.99 -12.89 0.40
CA LYS A 193 4.17 -11.60 -0.32
C LYS A 193 5.08 -10.64 0.43
N LEU A 194 4.89 -10.49 1.75
CA LEU A 194 5.80 -9.73 2.61
C LEU A 194 7.16 -10.42 2.70
N ARG A 195 7.24 -11.74 2.97
CA ARG A 195 8.53 -12.48 2.95
C ARG A 195 9.20 -12.41 1.59
N ARG A 196 8.48 -12.45 0.46
CA ARG A 196 9.11 -12.35 -0.87
C ARG A 196 9.64 -10.95 -1.13
N VAL A 197 8.96 -9.91 -0.63
CA VAL A 197 9.50 -8.54 -0.62
C VAL A 197 10.71 -8.45 0.32
N GLU A 198 10.61 -8.93 1.57
CA GLU A 198 11.67 -8.95 2.58
C GLU A 198 12.91 -9.77 2.16
N GLN A 199 12.71 -10.91 1.48
CA GLN A 199 13.79 -11.79 0.99
C GLN A 199 14.68 -11.14 -0.07
N HIS A 200 14.20 -10.08 -0.73
CA HIS A 200 14.95 -9.34 -1.75
C HIS A 200 15.41 -7.96 -1.26
N LEU A 201 15.20 -7.63 0.02
CA LEU A 201 15.60 -6.37 0.63
C LEU A 201 16.84 -6.56 1.50
N SER A 202 17.72 -5.55 1.53
CA SER A 202 18.87 -5.52 2.44
C SER A 202 18.38 -5.62 3.89
N THR A 203 19.15 -6.29 4.74
CA THR A 203 18.91 -6.40 6.19
C THR A 203 19.05 -5.08 6.95
N GLU A 204 19.33 -3.98 6.26
CA GLU A 204 19.45 -2.64 6.84
C GLU A 204 18.05 -2.05 7.06
N SER A 205 17.71 -1.85 8.33
CA SER A 205 16.57 -1.06 8.79
C SER A 205 17.05 0.22 9.46
N THR A 206 16.32 1.31 9.24
CA THR A 206 16.59 2.60 9.87
C THR A 206 15.35 3.06 10.62
N THR A 207 15.55 3.53 11.84
CA THR A 207 14.46 4.15 12.62
C THR A 207 14.43 5.64 12.34
N THR A 208 13.37 6.11 11.68
CA THR A 208 13.14 7.55 11.51
C THR A 208 12.50 8.11 12.78
N THR A 209 12.98 9.25 13.25
CA THR A 209 12.37 9.99 14.37
C THR A 209 11.88 11.34 13.88
N THR A 210 10.59 11.63 14.09
CA THR A 210 10.00 12.92 13.72
C THR A 210 8.99 13.33 14.79
N VAL A 211 9.11 14.56 15.31
CA VAL A 211 8.19 15.14 16.32
C VAL A 211 7.99 14.22 17.54
N GLY A 212 9.05 13.56 18.00
CA GLY A 212 8.99 12.65 19.16
C GLY A 212 8.33 11.29 18.88
N HIS A 213 7.98 10.98 17.63
CA HIS A 213 7.53 9.66 17.21
C HIS A 213 8.64 8.90 16.47
N THR A 214 8.60 7.57 16.54
CA THR A 214 9.55 6.67 15.86
C THR A 214 8.81 5.67 14.99
N LEU A 215 9.35 5.40 13.80
CA LEU A 215 8.85 4.36 12.91
C LEU A 215 10.03 3.66 12.23
N GLU A 216 10.01 2.33 12.21
CA GLU A 216 11.00 1.51 11.53
C GLU A 216 10.75 1.55 10.01
N ILE A 217 11.78 1.91 9.25
CA ILE A 217 11.78 1.91 7.78
C ILE A 217 12.78 0.86 7.29
N ARG A 218 12.29 -0.08 6.48
CA ARG A 218 13.09 -1.16 5.85
C ARG A 218 13.23 -0.91 4.36
N GLY A 219 14.34 -1.37 3.76
CA GLY A 219 14.56 -1.31 2.32
C GLY A 219 15.27 -0.05 1.86
N LEU A 220 14.72 0.64 0.84
CA LEU A 220 15.34 1.86 0.32
C LEU A 220 15.43 2.95 1.39
N GLN A 221 16.60 3.58 1.49
CA GLN A 221 16.90 4.61 2.48
C GLN A 221 16.75 6.01 1.88
N TYR A 222 16.32 6.96 2.70
CA TYR A 222 16.08 8.35 2.31
C TYR A 222 16.65 9.30 3.36
N PRO A 223 17.01 10.54 2.98
CA PRO A 223 17.40 11.56 3.96
C PRO A 223 16.29 11.82 4.97
N THR A 224 16.67 12.10 6.22
CA THR A 224 15.71 12.52 7.25
C THR A 224 15.24 13.94 6.96
N VAL A 225 13.91 14.16 7.02
CA VAL A 225 13.28 15.47 6.88
C VAL A 225 12.72 15.93 8.22
N GLN A 226 13.01 17.18 8.60
CA GLN A 226 12.41 17.81 9.77
C GLN A 226 11.16 18.60 9.37
N LEU A 227 10.02 18.23 9.94
CA LEU A 227 8.75 18.95 9.81
C LEU A 227 8.78 20.14 10.77
N SER A 228 9.17 21.31 10.27
CA SER A 228 9.41 22.51 11.10
C SER A 228 8.84 23.79 10.49
N SER A 229 8.29 23.72 9.28
CA SER A 229 7.62 24.87 8.69
C SER A 229 6.23 25.05 9.30
N LYS A 230 5.72 26.29 9.29
CA LYS A 230 4.32 26.56 9.67
C LYS A 230 3.32 25.79 8.81
N GLU A 231 3.66 25.54 7.54
CA GLU A 231 2.84 24.74 6.64
C GLU A 231 2.75 23.28 7.09
N ASP A 232 3.88 22.70 7.53
CA ASP A 232 3.92 21.35 8.09
C ASP A 232 3.08 21.26 9.38
N GLU A 233 3.16 22.25 10.26
CA GLU A 233 2.37 22.29 11.50
C GLU A 233 0.86 22.28 11.20
N VAL A 234 0.41 23.17 10.31
CA VAL A 234 -1.00 23.25 9.88
C VAL A 234 -1.45 21.95 9.22
N LEU A 235 -0.59 21.31 8.43
CA LEU A 235 -0.88 20.01 7.83
C LEU A 235 -1.03 18.93 8.91
N LEU A 236 -0.08 18.83 9.84
CA LEU A 236 -0.07 17.83 10.91
C LEU A 236 -1.31 17.88 11.79
N GLU A 237 -1.86 19.07 12.06
CA GLU A 237 -3.12 19.23 12.81
C GLU A 237 -4.31 18.61 12.12
N ARG A 238 -4.33 18.61 10.77
CA ARG A 238 -5.43 18.08 9.97
C ARG A 238 -5.31 16.58 9.74
N LEU A 239 -4.10 16.04 9.76
CA LEU A 239 -3.87 14.61 9.51
C LEU A 239 -4.40 13.74 10.65
N PRO A 240 -4.90 12.53 10.38
CA PRO A 240 -5.29 11.60 11.44
C PRO A 240 -4.10 11.27 12.35
N LEU A 241 -4.35 11.03 13.64
CA LEU A 241 -3.33 10.64 14.63
C LEU A 241 -3.66 9.25 15.17
N GLN A 242 -2.85 8.25 14.81
CA GLN A 242 -2.97 6.89 15.33
C GLN A 242 -1.59 6.32 15.68
N PRO A 243 -0.97 6.76 16.78
CA PRO A 243 0.38 6.36 17.15
C PRO A 243 0.48 4.84 17.34
N GLY A 244 1.54 4.23 16.81
CA GLY A 244 1.82 2.78 16.91
C GLY A 244 0.91 1.88 16.07
N SER A 245 0.02 2.45 15.27
CA SER A 245 -0.89 1.68 14.42
C SER A 245 -0.22 1.14 13.15
N ILE A 246 0.85 1.78 12.69
CA ILE A 246 1.76 1.21 11.67
C ILE A 246 2.98 0.67 12.40
N ARG A 247 3.21 -0.64 12.28
CA ARG A 247 4.31 -1.34 12.97
C ARG A 247 5.67 -0.99 12.35
N TYR A 248 5.74 -1.00 11.02
CA TYR A 248 6.91 -0.59 10.23
C TYR A 248 6.50 -0.31 8.79
N ILE A 249 7.37 0.36 8.04
CA ILE A 249 7.21 0.60 6.61
C ILE A 249 8.31 -0.13 5.84
N ILE A 250 7.93 -0.76 4.73
CA ILE A 250 8.89 -1.25 3.74
C ILE A 250 8.90 -0.27 2.57
N SER A 251 10.04 0.36 2.28
CA SER A 251 10.22 1.18 1.08
C SER A 251 10.90 0.37 -0.02
N THR A 252 10.26 0.33 -1.19
CA THR A 252 10.77 -0.40 -2.35
C THR A 252 10.48 0.36 -3.65
N GLN A 253 10.96 -0.18 -4.76
CA GLN A 253 10.76 0.35 -6.10
C GLN A 253 10.39 -0.78 -7.08
N VAL A 254 10.05 -0.41 -8.30
CA VAL A 254 9.79 -1.39 -9.36
C VAL A 254 11.05 -2.21 -9.61
N GLY A 255 10.94 -3.53 -9.48
CA GLY A 255 12.07 -4.47 -9.54
C GLY A 255 12.15 -5.29 -10.82
N PRO A 256 13.32 -5.88 -11.13
CA PRO A 256 13.47 -6.84 -12.21
C PRO A 256 12.65 -8.11 -11.95
N GLY A 257 12.41 -8.89 -13.00
CA GLY A 257 11.76 -10.20 -12.86
C GLY A 257 12.69 -11.19 -12.16
N PRO A 258 12.21 -12.38 -11.77
CA PRO A 258 13.10 -13.42 -11.26
C PRO A 258 14.26 -13.65 -12.22
N HIS A 259 15.48 -13.58 -11.70
CA HIS A 259 16.68 -13.98 -12.40
C HIS A 259 16.56 -15.49 -12.66
N SER A 260 16.45 -15.86 -13.93
CA SER A 260 16.52 -17.26 -14.40
C SER A 260 17.91 -17.81 -14.26
#